data_AF-A0A948AVW7-F1
#
_entry.id   AF-A0A948AVW7-F1
#
_cell.length_a   1.000
_cell.length_b   1.000
_cell.length_c   1.000
_cell.angle_alpha   90.00
_cell.angle_beta   90.00
_cell.angle_gamma   90.00
#
_symmetry.space_group_name_H-M   'P 1'
#
loop_
_entity.id
_entity.type
_entity.pdbx_description
1 polymer ?
#
loop_
_entity_poly.entity_id
_entity_poly.type
_entity_poly.pdbx_seq_one_letter_code
_entity_poly.pdbx_strand_id
1 'polypeptide(L)' 'LSGGELPAMVFIDVMSRLVPGVLGNEESHQEETFSKRLDRKKEYPHYTKPAEFRGMKVPEVLLGGNHAEIEKWRKKHLF' A
#
# COMPACT_ATOMS: atom_id res chain seq x y z
N LEU A 1 -12.20 12.06 -21.24
CA LEU A 1 -13.29 11.05 -21.09
C LEU A 1 -14.45 11.53 -21.96
N SER A 2 -15.00 10.66 -22.81
CA SER A 2 -16.12 11.02 -23.71
C SER A 2 -17.50 10.85 -23.06
N GLY A 3 -17.58 10.12 -21.94
CA GLY A 3 -18.79 9.85 -21.16
C GLY A 3 -18.49 9.65 -19.67
N GLY A 4 -19.54 9.53 -18.85
CA GLY A 4 -19.47 9.46 -17.39
C GLY A 4 -19.35 8.04 -16.81
N GLU A 5 -19.43 7.01 -17.66
CA GLU A 5 -19.47 5.61 -17.25
C GLU A 5 -18.20 5.18 -16.52
N LEU A 6 -17.02 5.55 -17.05
CA LEU A 6 -15.74 5.25 -16.40
C LEU A 6 -15.59 5.98 -15.04
N PRO A 7 -15.83 7.29 -14.91
CA PRO A 7 -15.88 7.97 -13.61
C PRO A 7 -16.86 7.33 -12.62
N ALA A 8 -18.05 6.95 -13.08
CA ALA A 8 -19.06 6.33 -12.22
C ALA A 8 -18.58 4.99 -11.68
N MET A 9 -17.98 4.13 -12.52
CA MET A 9 -17.42 2.86 -12.07
C MET A 9 -16.25 3.04 -11.10
N VAL A 10 -15.35 4.00 -11.35
CA VAL A 10 -14.26 4.31 -10.41
C VAL A 10 -14.81 4.78 -9.06
N PHE A 11 -15.84 5.61 -9.07
CA PHE A 11 -16.47 6.09 -7.84
C PHE A 11 -17.13 4.96 -7.05
N ILE A 12 -17.88 4.08 -7.74
CA ILE A 12 -18.51 2.91 -7.12
C ILE A 12 -17.45 1.98 -6.51
N ASP A 13 -16.37 1.69 -7.25
CA ASP A 13 -15.27 0.85 -6.76
C ASP A 13 -14.67 1.43 -5.47
N VAL A 14 -14.27 2.70 -5.48
CA VAL A 14 -13.67 3.36 -4.31
C VAL A 14 -14.60 3.36 -3.10
N MET A 15 -15.89 3.63 -3.31
CA MET A 15 -16.87 3.67 -2.21
C MET A 15 -17.18 2.26 -1.67
N SER A 16 -17.25 1.25 -2.54
CA SER A 16 -17.55 -0.12 -2.13
C SER A 16 -16.51 -0.70 -1.17
N ARG A 17 -15.23 -0.31 -1.32
CA ARG A 17 -14.12 -0.73 -0.43
C ARG A 17 -14.28 -0.23 1.01
N LEU A 18 -15.08 0.80 1.24
CA LEU A 18 -15.35 1.34 2.57
C LEU A 18 -16.55 0.66 3.26
N VAL A 19 -17.28 -0.20 2.55
CA VAL A 19 -18.41 -0.94 3.11
C VAL A 19 -17.89 -2.11 3.95
N PRO A 20 -18.31 -2.25 5.23
CA PRO A 20 -17.89 -3.36 6.09
C PRO A 20 -18.14 -4.73 5.44
N GLY A 21 -17.15 -5.62 5.55
CA GLY A 21 -17.20 -6.98 4.99
C GLY A 21 -16.84 -7.10 3.50
N VAL A 22 -16.63 -5.98 2.78
CA VAL A 22 -16.13 -6.03 1.39
C VAL A 22 -14.62 -6.31 1.36
N LEU A 23 -13.86 -5.65 2.23
CA LEU A 23 -12.44 -5.94 2.41
C LEU A 23 -12.26 -7.11 3.38
N GLY A 24 -11.41 -8.07 3.01
CA GLY A 24 -11.11 -9.23 3.87
C GLY A 24 -10.38 -8.84 5.17
N ASN A 25 -9.53 -7.81 5.11
CA ASN A 25 -8.89 -7.21 6.28
C ASN A 25 -9.26 -5.72 6.36
N GLU A 26 -9.92 -5.33 7.45
CA GLU A 26 -10.36 -3.95 7.67
C GLU A 26 -9.18 -2.97 7.80
N GLU A 27 -8.00 -3.42 8.20
CA GLU A 27 -6.82 -2.55 8.31
C GLU A 27 -6.23 -2.19 6.94
N SER A 28 -6.56 -2.92 5.87
CA SER A 28 -5.94 -2.77 4.56
C SER A 28 -6.11 -1.37 3.96
N HIS A 29 -7.26 -0.71 4.17
CA HIS A 29 -7.50 0.63 3.63
C HIS A 29 -6.90 1.76 4.49
N GLN A 30 -6.44 1.45 5.71
CA GLN A 30 -5.92 2.47 6.62
C GLN A 30 -4.51 2.91 6.23
N GLU A 31 -3.72 2.03 5.61
CA GLU A 31 -2.33 2.25 5.23
C GLU A 31 -2.15 2.16 3.70
N GLU A 32 -2.83 3.04 2.97
CA GLU A 32 -2.71 3.14 1.51
C GLU A 32 -2.10 4.49 1.10
N THR A 33 -1.66 4.58 -0.15
CA THR A 33 -1.24 5.86 -0.76
C THR A 33 -2.32 6.93 -0.57
N PHE A 34 -1.91 8.14 -0.17
CA PHE A 34 -2.79 9.28 0.17
C PHE A 34 -3.69 9.09 1.40
N SER A 35 -3.53 8.01 2.16
CA SER A 35 -4.20 7.84 3.46
C SER A 35 -3.70 8.85 4.49
N LYS A 36 -4.49 9.07 5.55
CA LYS A 36 -4.07 9.90 6.69
C LYS A 36 -2.90 9.28 7.46
N ARG A 37 -2.82 7.94 7.52
CA ARG A 37 -1.77 7.19 8.23
C ARG A 37 -0.39 7.43 7.61
N LEU A 38 -0.34 7.63 6.30
CA LEU A 38 0.87 7.94 5.55
C LEU A 38 1.05 9.45 5.28
N ASP A 39 0.41 10.33 6.07
CA ASP A 39 0.53 11.79 5.92
C ASP A 39 0.22 12.30 4.49
N ARG A 40 -0.77 11.68 3.83
CA ARG A 40 -1.15 11.97 2.44
C ARG A 40 -0.01 11.78 1.42
N LYS A 41 1.01 10.98 1.73
CA LYS A 41 2.13 10.62 0.84
C LYS A 41 1.86 9.33 0.07
N LYS A 42 2.73 9.01 -0.90
CA LYS A 42 2.69 7.69 -1.56
C LYS A 42 3.34 6.65 -0.65
N GLU A 43 2.82 5.43 -0.75
CA GLU A 43 3.28 4.30 0.04
C GLU A 43 4.73 3.90 -0.29
N TYR A 44 5.40 3.32 0.69
CA TYR A 44 6.75 2.77 0.56
C TYR A 44 6.77 1.54 -0.37
N PRO A 45 7.93 1.17 -0.94
CA PRO A 45 8.00 0.02 -1.84
C PRO A 45 7.80 -1.30 -1.09
N HIS A 46 7.05 -2.21 -1.71
CA HIS A 46 6.80 -3.56 -1.22
C HIS A 46 7.67 -4.58 -1.94
N TYR A 47 8.09 -5.59 -1.20
CA TYR A 47 8.92 -6.69 -1.70
C TYR A 47 8.26 -8.02 -1.38
N THR A 48 8.44 -9.00 -2.25
CA THR A 48 7.99 -10.37 -2.06
C THR A 48 9.08 -11.33 -2.56
N LYS A 49 8.86 -12.63 -2.39
CA LYS A 49 9.79 -13.67 -2.84
C LYS A 49 10.01 -13.58 -4.36
N PRO A 50 11.21 -13.91 -4.87
CA PRO A 50 12.42 -14.33 -4.14
C PRO A 50 13.22 -13.17 -3.53
N ALA A 51 14.18 -13.47 -2.63
CA ALA A 51 15.01 -12.46 -1.96
C ALA A 51 15.94 -11.67 -2.91
N GLU A 52 16.24 -12.22 -4.08
CA GLU A 52 16.95 -11.54 -5.17
C GLU A 52 16.25 -11.84 -6.49
N PHE A 53 15.92 -10.79 -7.24
CA PHE A 53 15.29 -10.89 -8.55
C PHE A 53 16.06 -10.05 -9.57
N ARG A 54 16.68 -10.70 -10.56
CA ARG A 54 17.48 -10.04 -11.62
C ARG A 54 18.59 -9.12 -11.06
N GLY A 55 19.28 -9.55 -10.00
CA GLY A 55 20.31 -8.76 -9.32
C GLY A 55 19.78 -7.70 -8.34
N MET A 56 18.46 -7.48 -8.26
CA MET A 56 17.85 -6.59 -7.27
C MET A 56 17.58 -7.37 -5.99
N LYS A 57 18.24 -6.97 -4.90
CA LYS A 57 18.09 -7.58 -3.58
C LYS A 57 17.02 -6.88 -2.75
N VAL A 58 16.26 -7.66 -1.99
CA VAL A 58 15.39 -7.14 -0.94
C VAL A 58 16.26 -6.46 0.14
N PRO A 59 15.91 -5.25 0.62
CA PRO A 59 16.64 -4.60 1.71
C PRO A 59 16.76 -5.52 2.94
N GLU A 60 17.97 -5.64 3.50
CA GLU A 60 18.25 -6.58 4.61
C GLU A 60 17.34 -6.37 5.84
N VAL A 61 16.97 -5.11 6.11
CA VAL A 61 16.04 -4.76 7.21
C VAL A 61 14.67 -5.45 7.07
N LEU A 62 14.23 -5.73 5.84
CA LEU A 62 12.97 -6.42 5.56
C LEU A 62 13.07 -7.94 5.70
N LEU A 63 14.29 -8.49 5.79
CA LEU A 63 14.55 -9.92 5.95
C LEU A 63 14.73 -10.35 7.42
N GLY A 64 15.06 -9.41 8.31
CA GLY A 64 15.43 -9.69 9.71
C GLY A 64 14.26 -9.75 10.71
N GLY A 65 13.03 -9.46 10.31
CA GLY A 65 11.83 -9.56 11.16
C GLY A 65 11.72 -8.51 12.29
N ASN A 66 12.67 -7.58 12.42
CA ASN A 66 12.59 -6.51 13.42
C ASN A 66 11.55 -5.46 13.02
N HIS A 67 10.32 -5.62 13.53
CA HIS A 67 9.19 -4.76 13.20
C HIS A 67 9.45 -3.26 13.44
N ALA A 68 10.18 -2.90 14.50
CA ALA A 68 10.48 -1.50 14.79
C ALA A 68 11.42 -0.87 13.74
N GLU A 69 12.43 -1.61 13.30
CA GLU A 69 13.34 -1.14 12.24
C GLU A 69 12.68 -1.14 10.86
N ILE A 70 11.82 -2.12 10.57
CA ILE A 70 11.00 -2.14 9.36
C ILE A 70 10.09 -0.92 9.31
N GLU A 71 9.43 -0.57 10.41
CA GLU A 71 8.54 0.58 10.48
C GLU A 71 9.29 1.91 10.28
N LYS A 72 10.48 2.05 10.89
CA LYS A 72 11.36 3.21 10.66
C LYS A 72 11.78 3.30 9.19
N TRP A 73 12.15 2.17 8.59
CA TRP A 73 12.53 2.10 7.18
C TRP A 73 11.36 2.51 6.29
N ARG A 74 10.15 1.98 6.52
CA ARG A 74 8.93 2.30 5.76
C ARG A 74 8.63 3.80 5.79
N LYS A 75 8.66 4.43 6.97
CA LYS A 75 8.46 5.88 7.14
C LYS A 75 9.49 6.72 6.40
N LYS A 76 10.76 6.28 6.39
CA LYS A 76 11.85 6.97 5.69
C LYS A 76 11.73 6.89 4.16
N HIS A 77 11.03 5.88 3.64
CA HIS A 77 10.88 5.62 2.20
C HIS A 77 9.46 5.90 1.68
N LEU A 78 8.67 6.70 2.39
CA LEU A 78 7.46 7.32 1.83
C LEU A 78 7.86 8.34 0.77
N PHE A 79 7.06 8.47 -0.31
CA PHE A 79 7.31 9.44 -1.38
C PHE A 79 6.38 10.65 -1.32
#